data_AF-A0A6I5RHA6-F1
#
_entry.id   AF-A0A6I5RHA6-F1
#
_cell.length_a   1.000
_cell.length_b   1.000
_cell.length_c   1.000
_cell.angle_alpha   90.00
_cell.angle_beta   90.00
_cell.angle_gamma   90.00
#
_symmetry.space_group_name_H-M   'P 1'
#
loop_
_entity.id
_entity.type
_entity.pdbx_description
1 polymer ?
#
loop_
_entity_poly.entity_id
_entity_poly.type
_entity_poly.pdbx_seq_one_letter_code
_entity_poly.pdbx_strand_id
1 'polypeptide(L)' 'MAGRKSEKFSFAMETPSIGQKLYGLTREALIPMVQLIHSLFGQGQSVEQVVEVIMPA' A
#
# COMPACT_ATOMS: atom_id res chain seq x y z
N MET A 1 -5.73 -36.51 -20.90
CA MET A 1 -6.32 -36.67 -19.56
C MET A 1 -6.50 -35.30 -18.95
N ALA A 2 -7.74 -34.81 -18.86
CA ALA A 2 -8.04 -33.53 -18.25
C ALA A 2 -7.83 -33.64 -16.74
N GLY A 3 -6.81 -32.96 -16.22
CA GLY A 3 -6.55 -32.88 -14.78
C GLY A 3 -7.78 -32.31 -14.09
N ARG A 4 -8.39 -33.09 -13.19
CA ARG A 4 -9.44 -32.62 -12.29
C ARG A 4 -8.89 -31.44 -11.49
N LYS A 5 -9.26 -30.21 -11.87
CA LYS A 5 -9.11 -29.03 -11.01
C LYS A 5 -9.93 -29.31 -9.76
N SER A 6 -9.23 -29.67 -8.69
CA SER A 6 -9.82 -29.97 -7.39
C SER A 6 -10.57 -28.74 -6.88
N GLU A 7 -11.90 -28.84 -6.77
CA GLU A 7 -12.81 -27.80 -6.24
C GLU A 7 -12.41 -27.35 -4.83
N LYS A 8 -11.63 -28.17 -4.10
CA LYS A 8 -11.06 -27.87 -2.79
C LYS A 8 -10.10 -26.68 -2.76
N PHE A 9 -9.70 -26.09 -3.89
CA PHE A 9 -8.85 -24.89 -3.88
C PHE A 9 -9.58 -23.61 -4.35
N SER A 10 -10.87 -23.69 -4.65
CA SER A 10 -11.67 -22.51 -5.03
C SER A 10 -11.74 -21.47 -3.90
N PHE A 11 -11.82 -21.91 -2.64
CA PHE A 11 -11.88 -21.02 -1.46
C PHE A 11 -10.59 -20.21 -1.25
N ALA A 12 -9.44 -20.73 -1.69
CA ALA A 12 -8.14 -20.09 -1.52
C ALA A 12 -7.88 -18.98 -2.54
N MET A 13 -8.69 -18.90 -3.60
CA MET A 13 -8.59 -17.83 -4.59
C MET A 13 -9.33 -16.55 -4.18
N GLU A 14 -10.38 -16.66 -3.36
CA GLU A 14 -11.22 -15.50 -3.02
C GLU A 14 -10.85 -14.84 -1.68
N THR A 15 -10.10 -15.52 -0.82
CA THR A 15 -9.70 -14.97 0.48
C THR A 15 -8.26 -14.44 0.41
N PRO A 16 -8.03 -13.12 0.55
CA PRO A 16 -6.68 -12.59 0.57
C PRO A 16 -5.89 -13.18 1.75
N SER A 17 -4.67 -13.63 1.45
CA SER A 17 -3.71 -14.10 2.46
C SER A 17 -3.40 -12.99 3.46
N ILE A 18 -2.89 -13.36 4.65
CA ILE A 18 -2.47 -12.40 5.67
C ILE A 18 -1.47 -11.39 5.10
N GLY A 19 -0.53 -11.84 4.25
CA GLY A 19 0.42 -10.96 3.57
C GLY A 19 -0.24 -9.96 2.62
N GLN A 20 -1.24 -10.38 1.86
CA GLN A 20 -2.01 -9.47 0.99
C GLN A 20 -2.84 -8.47 1.78
N LYS A 21 -3.42 -8.89 2.92
CA LYS A 21 -4.13 -7.97 3.83
C LYS A 21 -3.18 -6.95 4.44
N LEU A 22 -2.02 -7.39 4.94
CA LEU A 22 -1.01 -6.50 5.50
C LEU A 22 -0.50 -5.51 4.45
N TYR A 23 -0.24 -5.97 3.22
CA TYR A 23 0.14 -5.09 2.12
C TYR A 23 -0.94 -4.04 1.82
N GLY A 24 -2.21 -4.44 1.77
CA GLY A 24 -3.34 -3.54 1.57
C GLY A 24 -3.41 -2.46 2.65
N LEU A 25 -3.37 -2.87 3.92
CA LEU A 25 -3.39 -1.96 5.08
C LEU A 25 -2.21 -0.98 5.07
N THR A 26 -0.99 -1.49 4.81
CA THR A 26 0.20 -0.63 4.71
C THR A 26 0.07 0.35 3.56
N ARG A 27 -0.41 -0.08 2.39
CA ARG A 27 -0.63 0.79 1.24
C ARG A 27 -1.66 1.87 1.55
N GLU A 28 -2.79 1.51 2.15
CA GLU A 28 -3.85 2.44 2.55
C GLU A 28 -3.34 3.48 3.56
N ALA A 29 -2.54 3.06 4.54
CA ALA A 29 -1.96 3.95 5.53
C ALA A 29 -0.94 4.93 4.93
N LEU A 30 -0.23 4.55 3.86
CA LEU A 30 0.79 5.40 3.22
C LEU A 30 0.23 6.36 2.17
N ILE A 31 -0.97 6.12 1.61
CA ILE A 31 -1.58 7.00 0.60
C ILE A 31 -1.68 8.46 1.06
N PRO A 32 -2.20 8.77 2.27
CA PRO A 32 -2.30 10.15 2.74
C PRO A 32 -0.94 10.84 2.84
N MET A 33 0.09 10.10 3.26
CA MET A 33 1.45 10.63 3.38
C MET A 33 2.03 10.98 2.01
N VAL A 34 1.82 10.14 1.00
CA VAL A 34 2.23 10.41 -0.39
C VAL A 34 1.50 11.64 -0.95
N GLN A 35 0.19 11.77 -0.69
CA GLN A 35 -0.58 12.94 -1.12
C GLN A 35 -0.08 14.24 -0.47
N LEU A 36 0.28 14.19 0.82
CA LEU A 36 0.89 15.32 1.53
C LEU A 36 2.23 15.71 0.90
N ILE A 37 3.14 14.75 0.67
CA ILE A 37 4.43 14.98 0.01
C ILE A 37 4.24 15.68 -1.35
N HIS A 38 3.32 15.18 -2.17
CA HIS A 38 3.02 15.80 -3.46
C HIS A 38 2.51 17.24 -3.32
N SER A 39 1.66 17.52 -2.32
CA SER A 39 1.17 18.87 -2.06
C SER A 39 2.31 19.81 -1.65
N LEU A 40 3.21 19.37 -0.77
CA LEU A 40 4.35 20.16 -0.30
C LEU A 40 5.31 20.50 -1.44
N PHE A 41 5.63 19.53 -2.30
CA PHE A 41 6.42 19.81 -3.50
C PHE A 41 5.68 20.74 -4.47
N GLY A 42 4.36 20.59 -4.63
CA GLY A 42 3.54 21.50 -5.43
C GLY A 42 3.54 22.95 -4.91
N GLN A 43 3.84 23.15 -3.63
CA GLN A 43 4.02 24.47 -3.00
C GLN A 43 5.45 25.02 -3.15
N GLY A 44 6.35 24.29 -3.82
CA GLY A 44 7.73 24.70 -4.02
C GLY A 44 8.66 24.41 -2.83
N GLN A 45 8.24 23.55 -1.89
CA GLN A 45 9.10 23.17 -0.77
C GLN A 45 10.28 22.32 -1.24
N SER A 46 11.45 22.53 -0.62
CA SER A 46 12.63 21.70 -0.84
C SER A 46 12.48 20.34 -0.15
N VAL A 47 13.34 19.38 -0.53
CA VAL A 47 13.34 18.05 0.08
C VAL A 47 13.53 18.11 1.59
N GLU A 48 14.43 18.98 2.07
CA GLU A 48 14.73 19.16 3.48
C GLU A 48 13.50 19.66 4.25
N GLN A 49 12.76 20.61 3.68
CA GLN A 49 11.52 21.12 4.27
C GLN A 49 10.42 20.06 4.33
N VAL A 50 10.30 19.23 3.28
CA VAL A 50 9.35 18.12 3.24
C VAL A 50 9.68 17.07 4.31
N VAL A 51 10.97 16.73 4.49
CA VAL A 51 11.42 15.77 5.51
C VAL A 51 11.09 16.28 6.91
N GLU A 52 11.35 17.55 7.21
CA GLU A 52 11.03 18.15 8.51
C GLU A 52 9.53 18.05 8.85
N VAL A 53 8.64 18.20 7.86
CA VAL A 53 7.19 18.10 8.06
C VAL A 53 6.74 16.65 8.32
N ILE A 54 7.36 15.67 7.68
CA ILE A 54 6.95 14.26 7.76
C ILE A 54 7.56 13.56 8.97
N MET A 55 8.78 13.93 9.33
CA MET A 55 9.53 13.36 10.44
C MET A 55 10.25 14.50 11.19
N PRO A 56 9.51 15.26 12.00
CA PRO A 56 10.10 16.28 12.85
C PRO A 56 11.01 15.62 13.89
N ALA A 57 12.14 16.27 14.19
CA ALA A 57 13.11 15.81 15.17
C ALA A 57 12.55 15.75 16.61
#